data_AF-A0A812YKI8-F1
#
_entry.id   AF-A0A812YKI8-F1
#
_cell.length_a   1.000
_cell.length_b   1.000
_cell.length_c   1.000
_cell.angle_alpha   90.00
_cell.angle_beta   90.00
_cell.angle_gamma   90.00
#
_symmetry.space_group_name_H-M   'P 1'
#
loop_
_entity.id
_entity.type
_entity.pdbx_description
1 polymer ?
#
loop_
_entity_poly.entity_id
_entity_poly.type
_entity_poly.pdbx_seq_one_letter_code
_entity_poly.pdbx_strand_id
1 'polypeptide(L)'
;MRKCAAMQSNDSGYDSAAESVSSSEAIRAVNSLVRADLHEAREAFQGPPLFLYGDREADWNRASYAPQKEFTEGRCHGGCSPCLFHNARLGCPRGDACRYCHEHDIGADRVPHRPRKTLRHKIKRNAEDLLRRFEVSPERVHDELQVLAAGSQFAVNFLAGLAATQPNNRDK
;
A
#
# COMPACT_ATOMS: atom_id res chain seq x y z
N MET A 1 5.56 33.80 34.03
CA MET A 1 5.08 32.87 35.07
C MET A 1 3.58 32.69 34.91
N ARG A 2 3.13 31.61 34.22
CA ARG A 2 1.71 31.33 33.97
C ARG A 2 1.23 30.30 35.00
N LYS A 3 0.21 30.67 35.78
CA LYS A 3 -0.38 29.88 36.86
C LYS A 3 -1.19 28.73 36.26
N CYS A 4 -0.91 27.50 36.68
CA CYS A 4 -1.73 26.32 36.40
C CYS A 4 -2.93 26.33 37.35
N ALA A 5 -4.15 26.30 36.82
CA ALA A 5 -5.37 26.19 37.60
C ALA A 5 -5.74 24.70 37.77
N ALA A 6 -5.99 24.31 39.01
CA ALA A 6 -6.38 22.97 39.43
C ALA A 6 -7.80 22.64 38.95
N MET A 7 -7.95 21.50 38.27
CA MET A 7 -9.25 20.90 37.96
C MET A 7 -9.64 19.98 39.12
N GLN A 8 -10.81 20.23 39.69
CA GLN A 8 -11.41 19.45 40.77
C GLN A 8 -12.11 18.22 40.17
N SER A 9 -11.87 17.06 40.77
CA SER A 9 -12.48 15.77 40.44
C SER A 9 -13.90 15.68 41.03
N ASN A 10 -14.88 15.39 40.19
CA ASN A 10 -16.22 14.98 40.62
C ASN A 10 -16.31 13.45 40.56
N ASP A 11 -16.28 12.82 41.74
CA ASP A 11 -16.64 11.41 41.91
C ASP A 11 -18.16 11.29 41.95
N SER A 12 -18.77 10.92 40.83
CA SER A 12 -20.18 10.51 40.80
C SER A 12 -20.25 8.99 40.98
N GLY A 13 -20.62 8.56 42.18
CA GLY A 13 -20.98 7.18 42.49
C GLY A 13 -22.12 6.70 41.61
N TYR A 14 -21.90 5.57 40.94
CA TYR A 14 -22.90 4.88 40.14
C TYR A 14 -23.02 3.46 40.69
N ASP A 15 -23.96 3.24 41.60
CA ASP A 15 -24.35 1.91 42.08
C ASP A 15 -25.07 1.18 40.95
N SER A 16 -24.34 0.28 40.26
CA SER A 16 -24.93 -0.63 39.28
C SER A 16 -25.19 -1.98 39.94
N ALA A 17 -26.47 -2.25 40.19
CA ALA A 17 -26.97 -3.59 40.46
C ALA A 17 -26.66 -4.48 39.24
N ALA A 18 -25.60 -5.27 39.33
CA ALA A 18 -25.21 -6.23 38.31
C ALA A 18 -26.16 -7.43 38.36
N GLU A 19 -27.20 -7.41 37.54
CA GLU A 19 -27.89 -8.62 37.11
C GLU A 19 -26.87 -9.48 36.34
N SER A 20 -26.46 -10.60 36.94
CA SER A 20 -25.49 -11.52 36.36
C SER A 20 -26.13 -12.32 35.23
N VAL A 21 -26.35 -11.68 34.09
CA VAL A 21 -26.65 -12.38 32.84
C VAL A 21 -25.39 -13.12 32.44
N SER A 22 -25.49 -14.44 32.31
CA SER A 22 -24.38 -15.33 31.91
C SER A 22 -23.70 -14.75 30.67
N SER A 23 -22.43 -14.34 30.80
CA SER A 23 -21.70 -13.61 29.75
C SER A 23 -21.68 -14.35 28.40
N SER A 24 -21.90 -15.66 28.42
CA SER A 24 -22.02 -16.48 27.21
C SER A 24 -23.29 -16.22 26.39
N GLU A 25 -24.42 -15.87 27.03
CA GLU A 25 -25.68 -15.56 26.33
C GLU A 25 -25.68 -14.15 25.75
N ALA A 26 -25.12 -13.18 26.48
CA ALA A 26 -24.93 -11.82 25.99
C ALA A 26 -24.05 -11.79 24.72
N ILE A 27 -22.97 -12.58 24.70
CA ILE A 27 -22.08 -12.70 23.52
C ILE A 27 -22.82 -13.34 22.33
N ARG A 28 -23.68 -14.33 22.55
CA ARG A 28 -24.49 -14.94 21.45
C ARG A 28 -25.51 -13.96 20.90
N ALA A 29 -26.19 -13.19 21.75
CA ALA A 29 -27.18 -12.20 21.34
C ALA A 29 -26.55 -11.07 20.49
N VAL A 30 -25.40 -10.53 20.91
CA VAL A 30 -24.69 -9.50 20.15
C VAL A 30 -24.21 -10.02 18.79
N ASN A 31 -23.65 -11.23 18.74
CA ASN A 31 -23.19 -11.83 17.47
C ASN A 31 -24.34 -12.16 16.51
N SER A 32 -25.54 -12.47 17.03
CA SER A 32 -26.75 -12.71 16.26
C SER A 32 -27.23 -11.42 15.56
N LEU A 33 -27.30 -10.31 16.31
CA LEU A 33 -27.75 -9.02 15.79
C LEU A 33 -26.81 -8.48 14.71
N VAL A 34 -25.49 -8.56 14.92
CA VAL A 34 -24.50 -8.11 13.93
C VAL A 34 -24.56 -8.93 12.63
N ARG A 35 -24.91 -10.22 12.70
CA ARG A 35 -25.03 -11.08 11.50
C ARG A 35 -26.31 -10.83 10.70
N ALA A 36 -27.40 -10.47 11.35
CA ALA A 36 -28.66 -10.16 10.68
C ALA A 36 -28.55 -8.87 9.84
N ASP A 37 -27.99 -7.80 10.42
CA ASP A 37 -27.83 -6.52 9.72
C ASP A 37 -26.87 -6.60 8.53
N LEU A 38 -25.84 -7.44 8.60
CA LEU A 38 -24.86 -7.60 7.52
C LEU A 38 -25.41 -8.37 6.30
N HIS A 39 -26.42 -9.23 6.47
CA HIS A 39 -27.00 -9.94 5.32
C HIS A 39 -28.03 -9.06 4.59
N GLU A 40 -28.81 -8.27 5.33
CA GLU A 40 -29.80 -7.36 4.74
C GLU A 40 -29.13 -6.16 4.04
N ALA A 41 -28.03 -5.63 4.60
CA ALA A 41 -27.23 -4.60 3.94
C ALA A 41 -26.52 -5.09 2.66
N ARG A 42 -26.29 -6.40 2.51
CA ARG A 42 -25.63 -6.99 1.34
C ARG A 42 -26.59 -7.22 0.18
N GLU A 43 -27.88 -7.42 0.43
CA GLU A 43 -28.90 -7.54 -0.63
C GLU A 43 -29.48 -6.19 -1.05
N ALA A 44 -29.52 -5.19 -0.17
CA ALA A 44 -30.01 -3.85 -0.50
C ALA A 44 -29.03 -3.04 -1.37
N PHE A 45 -27.77 -3.46 -1.50
CA PHE A 45 -26.77 -2.80 -2.34
C PHE A 45 -26.69 -3.39 -3.76
N GLN A 46 -27.85 -3.67 -4.38
CA GLN A 46 -27.98 -3.76 -5.85
C GLN A 46 -28.11 -2.35 -6.48
N GLY A 47 -27.40 -1.37 -5.92
CA GLY A 47 -27.22 -0.10 -6.59
C GLY A 47 -26.48 -0.32 -7.91
N PRO A 48 -26.83 0.38 -9.00
CA PRO A 48 -26.07 0.31 -10.24
C PRO A 48 -24.60 0.58 -9.94
N PRO A 49 -23.65 -0.18 -10.51
CA PRO A 49 -22.24 0.01 -10.23
C PRO A 49 -21.90 1.48 -10.44
N LEU A 50 -21.41 2.14 -9.40
CA LEU A 50 -20.90 3.52 -9.42
C LEU A 50 -19.63 3.58 -10.26
N PHE A 51 -19.76 3.32 -11.56
CA PHE A 51 -18.67 3.21 -12.51
C PHE A 51 -19.04 3.86 -13.85
N LEU A 52 -19.69 5.03 -13.82
CA LEU A 52 -19.82 5.89 -14.99
C LEU A 52 -19.69 7.38 -14.62
N TYR A 53 -18.59 7.72 -13.94
CA TYR A 53 -17.92 8.99 -14.26
C TYR A 53 -16.73 8.64 -15.15
N GLY A 54 -16.75 9.15 -16.38
CA GLY A 54 -15.81 8.82 -17.43
C GLY A 54 -14.38 9.22 -17.11
N ASP A 55 -13.62 8.31 -16.50
CA ASP A 55 -12.17 8.33 -16.50
C ASP A 55 -11.66 7.85 -17.86
N ARG A 56 -11.59 8.77 -18.82
CA ARG A 56 -10.80 8.62 -20.06
C ARG A 56 -9.28 8.62 -19.78
N GLU A 57 -8.89 8.10 -18.61
CA GLU A 57 -7.52 7.86 -18.10
C GLU A 57 -7.25 6.35 -17.94
N ALA A 58 -8.18 5.47 -18.34
CA ALA A 58 -8.04 4.01 -18.28
C ALA A 58 -6.96 3.43 -19.22
N ASP A 59 -6.39 4.23 -20.14
CA ASP A 59 -5.37 3.77 -21.08
C ASP A 59 -3.93 3.78 -20.52
N TRP A 60 -3.68 4.36 -19.35
CA TRP A 60 -2.33 4.37 -18.76
C TRP A 60 -1.84 2.97 -18.33
N ASN A 61 -2.75 2.01 -18.09
CA ASN A 61 -2.39 0.74 -17.46
C ASN A 61 -2.34 -0.46 -18.40
N ARG A 62 -2.82 -0.36 -19.65
CA ARG A 62 -2.92 -1.51 -20.56
C ARG A 62 -2.01 -1.42 -21.79
N ALA A 63 -1.79 -0.23 -22.35
CA ALA A 63 -1.05 -0.06 -23.60
C ALA A 63 0.49 -0.02 -23.44
N SER A 64 0.99 0.14 -22.22
CA SER A 64 2.43 0.24 -21.92
C SER A 64 3.05 -1.04 -21.36
N TYR A 65 2.24 -2.07 -21.08
CA TYR A 65 2.72 -3.44 -20.90
C TYR A 65 3.05 -4.04 -22.27
N ALA A 66 4.07 -3.50 -22.93
CA ALA A 66 4.75 -4.29 -23.94
C ALA A 66 5.26 -5.54 -23.21
N PRO A 67 4.88 -6.76 -23.64
CA PRO A 67 5.40 -7.99 -23.04
C PRO A 67 6.92 -7.86 -23.00
N GLN A 68 7.51 -8.10 -21.83
CA GLN A 68 8.95 -7.98 -21.64
C GLN A 68 9.62 -8.80 -22.73
N LYS A 69 10.31 -8.13 -23.66
CA LYS A 69 11.11 -8.80 -24.68
C LYS A 69 12.03 -9.77 -23.93
N GLU A 70 12.03 -11.02 -24.36
CA GLU A 70 12.81 -12.09 -23.76
C GLU A 70 14.23 -11.58 -23.48
N PHE A 71 14.58 -11.56 -22.21
CA PHE A 71 15.79 -10.95 -21.69
C PHE A 71 16.96 -11.84 -22.10
N THR A 72 17.59 -11.54 -23.24
CA THR A 72 18.80 -12.24 -23.66
C THR A 72 19.95 -11.74 -22.78
N GLU A 73 20.72 -12.69 -22.26
CA GLU A 73 21.73 -12.50 -21.25
C GLU A 73 22.78 -11.45 -21.68
N GLY A 74 22.93 -10.40 -20.86
CA GLY A 74 24.28 -9.88 -20.59
C GLY A 74 24.75 -8.61 -21.32
N ARG A 75 23.89 -7.69 -21.78
CA ARG A 75 24.37 -6.33 -22.13
C ARG A 75 23.26 -5.25 -22.11
N CYS A 76 23.37 -4.30 -21.18
CA CYS A 76 22.52 -3.10 -21.11
C CYS A 76 22.85 -2.13 -22.27
N HIS A 77 22.32 -2.39 -23.46
CA HIS A 77 22.39 -1.46 -24.57
C HIS A 77 21.10 -0.64 -24.68
N GLY A 78 20.96 0.38 -23.83
CA GLY A 78 20.03 1.51 -24.04
C GLY A 78 18.53 1.25 -23.89
N GLY A 79 18.11 0.06 -23.47
CA GLY A 79 16.69 -0.32 -23.31
C GLY A 79 16.37 -1.10 -22.04
N CYS A 80 17.29 -1.17 -21.08
CA CYS A 80 17.07 -1.93 -19.86
C CYS A 80 16.27 -1.14 -18.81
N SER A 81 15.45 -1.85 -18.04
CA SER A 81 14.69 -1.27 -16.92
C SER A 81 15.54 -1.33 -15.65
N PRO A 82 15.82 -0.19 -14.99
CA PRO A 82 16.61 -0.16 -13.77
C PRO A 82 15.84 -0.79 -12.61
N CYS A 83 16.55 -1.46 -11.71
CA CYS A 83 15.96 -2.09 -10.53
C CYS A 83 15.72 -1.05 -9.42
N LEU A 84 14.45 -0.83 -9.07
CA LEU A 84 14.07 0.06 -7.94
C LEU A 84 14.79 -0.21 -6.63
N PHE A 85 15.09 -1.47 -6.34
CA PHE A 85 15.63 -1.88 -5.05
C PHE A 85 17.15 -1.95 -5.02
N HIS A 86 17.83 -1.75 -6.15
CA HIS A 86 19.30 -1.80 -6.19
C HIS A 86 19.92 -0.75 -5.26
N ASN A 87 19.45 0.49 -5.36
CA ASN A 87 19.93 1.61 -4.53
C ASN A 87 19.16 1.75 -3.21
N ALA A 88 18.26 0.82 -2.89
CA ALA A 88 17.60 0.80 -1.59
C ALA A 88 18.60 0.38 -0.51
N ARG A 89 18.40 0.86 0.73
CA ARG A 89 19.29 0.53 1.86
C ARG A 89 19.40 -0.97 2.14
N LEU A 90 18.31 -1.71 1.92
CA LEU A 90 18.26 -3.17 2.08
C LEU A 90 18.86 -3.92 0.87
N GLY A 91 19.10 -3.24 -0.24
CA GLY A 91 19.46 -3.84 -1.52
C GLY A 91 18.32 -4.59 -2.20
N CYS A 92 18.56 -5.05 -3.42
CA CYS A 92 17.61 -5.90 -4.14
C CYS A 92 17.59 -7.30 -3.50
N PRO A 93 16.43 -7.82 -3.07
CA PRO A 93 16.34 -9.13 -2.42
C PRO A 93 16.72 -10.29 -3.35
N ARG A 94 16.72 -10.08 -4.67
CA ARG A 94 17.07 -11.09 -5.67
C ARG A 94 18.57 -11.15 -5.99
N GLY A 95 19.37 -10.17 -5.54
CA GLY A 95 20.80 -10.10 -5.86
C GLY A 95 21.07 -10.25 -7.36
N ASP A 96 21.97 -11.16 -7.72
CA ASP A 96 22.38 -11.41 -9.12
C ASP A 96 21.31 -12.13 -9.96
N ALA A 97 20.30 -12.74 -9.31
CA ALA A 97 19.16 -13.35 -10.00
C ALA A 97 18.10 -12.31 -10.39
N CYS A 98 18.33 -11.01 -10.13
CA CYS A 98 17.41 -9.96 -10.51
C CYS A 98 17.39 -9.78 -12.04
N ARG A 99 16.21 -9.90 -12.64
CA ARG A 99 15.98 -9.64 -14.08
C ARG A 99 16.03 -8.15 -14.47
N TYR A 100 16.24 -7.24 -13.51
CA TYR A 100 16.28 -5.80 -13.75
C TYR A 100 17.72 -5.30 -13.61
N CYS A 101 18.05 -4.22 -14.31
CA CYS A 101 19.42 -3.73 -14.33
C CYS A 101 19.84 -3.11 -13.00
N HIS A 102 21.02 -3.50 -12.51
CA HIS A 102 21.67 -2.95 -11.32
C HIS A 102 22.74 -1.88 -11.64
N GLU A 103 23.09 -1.66 -12.90
CA GLU A 103 24.14 -0.70 -13.28
C GLU A 103 23.65 0.75 -13.40
N HIS A 104 22.32 0.98 -13.39
CA HIS A 104 21.74 2.30 -13.65
C HIS A 104 21.22 2.95 -12.36
N ASP A 105 21.69 4.17 -12.11
CA ASP A 105 21.17 4.99 -11.02
C ASP A 105 19.80 5.56 -11.35
N ILE A 106 18.86 5.32 -10.44
CA ILE A 106 17.51 5.83 -10.56
C ILE A 106 17.46 7.26 -10.03
N GLY A 107 17.49 8.23 -10.94
CA GLY A 107 17.03 9.59 -10.65
C GLY A 107 18.06 10.71 -10.61
N ALA A 108 19.24 10.54 -11.21
CA ALA A 108 20.23 11.64 -11.26
C ALA A 108 19.75 12.84 -12.11
N ASP A 109 18.99 12.61 -13.18
CA ASP A 109 18.93 13.61 -14.27
C ASP A 109 17.58 14.30 -14.50
N ARG A 110 16.54 14.00 -13.72
CA ARG A 110 15.20 14.55 -14.00
C ARG A 110 14.52 15.12 -12.76
N VAL A 111 14.33 16.44 -12.75
CA VAL A 111 13.36 17.09 -11.84
C VAL A 111 11.98 16.58 -12.23
N PRO A 112 11.34 15.71 -11.42
CA PRO A 112 10.10 15.08 -11.84
C PRO A 112 8.99 16.12 -11.93
N HIS A 113 8.26 16.13 -13.04
CA HIS A 113 6.97 16.80 -13.04
C HIS A 113 6.11 16.21 -11.92
N ARG A 114 5.69 17.05 -10.97
CA ARG A 114 4.88 16.61 -9.83
C ARG A 114 3.49 16.20 -10.33
N PRO A 115 3.10 14.91 -10.25
CA PRO A 115 1.79 14.49 -10.74
C PRO A 115 0.65 15.10 -9.93
N ARG A 116 -0.56 15.14 -10.49
CA ARG A 116 -1.76 15.62 -9.81
C ARG A 116 -2.05 14.83 -8.52
N LYS A 117 -2.76 15.46 -7.57
CA LYS A 117 -3.07 14.87 -6.25
C LYS A 117 -3.80 13.53 -6.36
N THR A 118 -4.78 13.44 -7.26
CA THR A 118 -5.58 12.23 -7.54
C THR A 118 -4.68 11.06 -7.98
N LEU A 119 -3.80 11.30 -8.95
CA LEU A 119 -2.86 10.29 -9.44
C LEU A 119 -1.87 9.84 -8.37
N ARG A 120 -1.32 10.78 -7.57
CA ARG A 120 -0.45 10.42 -6.44
C ARG A 120 -1.16 9.53 -5.42
N HIS A 121 -2.42 9.85 -5.08
CA HIS A 121 -3.20 9.02 -4.15
C HIS A 121 -3.50 7.64 -4.73
N LYS A 122 -3.76 7.55 -6.04
CA LYS A 122 -3.95 6.26 -6.73
C LYS A 122 -2.68 5.40 -6.68
N ILE A 123 -1.52 5.98 -7.01
CA ILE A 123 -0.22 5.29 -6.95
C ILE A 123 0.07 4.79 -5.53
N LYS A 124 -0.14 5.63 -4.50
CA LYS A 124 0.06 5.23 -3.10
C LYS A 124 -0.84 4.07 -2.69
N ARG A 125 -2.15 4.17 -2.97
CA ARG A 125 -3.10 3.09 -2.67
C ARG A 125 -2.73 1.79 -3.37
N ASN A 126 -2.35 1.85 -4.65
CA ASN A 126 -1.94 0.67 -5.40
C ASN A 126 -0.68 0.03 -4.81
N ALA A 127 0.34 0.83 -4.45
CA ALA A 127 1.55 0.32 -3.83
C ALA A 127 1.28 -0.34 -2.47
N GLU A 128 0.48 0.30 -1.61
CA GLU A 128 0.08 -0.25 -0.31
C GLU A 128 -0.75 -1.54 -0.45
N ASP A 129 -1.66 -1.59 -1.42
CA ASP A 129 -2.48 -2.76 -1.72
C ASP A 129 -1.64 -3.94 -2.25
N LEU A 130 -0.66 -3.68 -3.13
CA LEU A 130 0.31 -4.69 -3.57
C LEU A 130 1.13 -5.24 -2.39
N LEU A 131 1.62 -4.37 -1.51
CA LEU A 131 2.36 -4.78 -0.33
C LEU A 131 1.51 -5.66 0.59
N ARG A 132 0.25 -5.29 0.85
CA ARG A 132 -0.69 -6.08 1.67
C ARG A 132 -1.06 -7.42 1.06
N ARG A 133 -1.28 -7.47 -0.26
CA ARG A 133 -1.70 -8.72 -0.94
C ARG A 133 -0.61 -9.78 -0.97
N PHE A 134 0.64 -9.35 -1.10
CA PHE A 134 1.78 -10.24 -1.31
C PHE A 134 2.77 -10.26 -0.15
N GLU A 135 2.30 -9.99 1.09
CA GLU A 135 3.12 -10.08 2.30
C GLU A 135 3.86 -11.43 2.42
N VAL A 136 3.27 -12.51 1.88
CA VAL A 136 3.83 -13.87 1.90
C VAL A 136 4.90 -14.10 0.81
N SER A 137 4.91 -13.32 -0.28
CA SER A 137 5.78 -13.55 -1.44
C SER A 137 6.50 -12.26 -1.86
N PRO A 138 7.67 -11.97 -1.26
CA PRO A 138 8.44 -10.75 -1.57
C PRO A 138 8.91 -10.71 -3.03
N GLU A 139 9.11 -11.88 -3.65
CA GLU A 139 9.46 -11.96 -5.06
C GLU A 139 8.34 -11.46 -5.96
N ARG A 140 7.07 -11.80 -5.70
CA ARG A 140 5.95 -11.31 -6.53
C ARG A 140 5.73 -9.82 -6.32
N VAL A 141 5.82 -9.33 -5.08
CA VAL A 141 5.80 -7.89 -4.78
C VAL A 141 6.82 -7.14 -5.63
N HIS A 142 8.05 -7.67 -5.71
CA HIS A 142 9.14 -7.03 -6.42
C HIS A 142 8.77 -6.75 -7.88
N ASP A 143 8.28 -7.74 -8.63
CA ASP A 143 7.93 -7.55 -10.04
C ASP A 143 6.76 -6.57 -10.23
N GLU A 144 5.70 -6.70 -9.42
CA GLU A 144 4.54 -5.81 -9.51
C GLU A 144 4.88 -4.35 -9.20
N LEU A 145 5.74 -4.12 -8.20
CA LEU A 145 6.22 -2.78 -7.87
C LEU A 145 7.12 -2.19 -8.97
N GLN A 146 7.95 -3.01 -9.60
CA GLN A 146 8.77 -2.59 -10.74
C GLN A 146 7.88 -2.12 -11.89
N VAL A 147 6.78 -2.84 -12.17
CA VAL A 147 5.88 -2.40 -13.24
C VAL A 147 5.10 -1.15 -12.85
N LEU A 148 4.63 -1.05 -11.61
CA LEU A 148 3.98 0.18 -11.11
C LEU A 148 4.90 1.40 -11.28
N ALA A 149 6.20 1.24 -11.04
CA ALA A 149 7.17 2.31 -11.14
C ALA A 149 7.55 2.65 -12.59
N ALA A 150 7.58 1.68 -13.49
CA ALA A 150 7.84 1.91 -14.91
C ALA A 150 6.85 2.93 -15.53
N GLY A 151 5.62 3.00 -15.02
CA GLY A 151 4.62 3.96 -15.46
C GLY A 151 4.72 5.37 -14.84
N SER A 152 5.52 5.58 -13.79
CA SER A 152 5.57 6.88 -13.11
C SER A 152 6.85 7.14 -12.31
N GLN A 153 7.55 8.24 -12.60
CA GLN A 153 8.67 8.72 -11.80
C GLN A 153 8.29 9.03 -10.34
N PHE A 154 7.02 9.39 -10.08
CA PHE A 154 6.56 9.56 -8.71
C PHE A 154 6.49 8.23 -7.96
N ALA A 155 6.03 7.17 -8.62
CA ALA A 155 6.01 5.83 -8.02
C ALA A 155 7.42 5.35 -7.68
N VAL A 156 8.38 5.55 -8.59
CA VAL A 156 9.81 5.30 -8.36
C VAL A 156 10.29 5.96 -7.06
N ASN A 157 10.14 7.29 -6.95
CA ASN A 157 10.65 8.05 -5.80
C ASN A 157 9.89 7.69 -4.51
N PHE A 158 8.59 7.43 -4.60
CA PHE A 158 7.77 7.02 -3.46
C PHE A 158 8.23 5.67 -2.91
N LEU A 159 8.45 4.67 -3.77
CA LEU A 159 8.89 3.34 -3.40
C LEU A 159 10.33 3.34 -2.86
N ALA A 160 11.22 4.12 -3.47
CA ALA A 160 12.57 4.32 -2.95
C ALA A 160 12.55 4.93 -1.54
N GLY A 161 11.65 5.89 -1.29
CA GLY A 161 11.43 6.47 0.04
C GLY A 161 10.93 5.45 1.06
N LEU A 162 9.97 4.59 0.68
CA LEU A 162 9.49 3.51 1.55
C LEU A 162 10.61 2.54 1.92
N ALA A 163 11.42 2.13 0.95
CA ALA A 163 12.52 1.21 1.18
C ALA A 163 13.64 1.82 2.05
N ALA A 164 13.82 3.14 2.03
CA ALA A 164 14.80 3.83 2.88
C ALA A 164 14.39 3.95 4.36
N THR A 165 13.07 3.89 4.66
CA THR A 165 12.54 4.10 6.02
C THR A 165 12.58 2.88 6.94
N GLN A 166 12.85 1.68 6.43
CA GLN A 166 12.94 0.48 7.24
C GLN A 166 14.19 0.55 8.16
N PRO A 167 14.04 0.55 9.50
CA PRO A 167 15.18 0.56 10.41
C PRO A 167 15.95 -0.76 10.25
N ASN A 168 17.28 -0.67 10.12
CA ASN A 168 18.16 -1.84 10.04
C ASN A 168 18.05 -2.66 11.33
N ASN A 169 17.30 -3.75 11.31
CA ASN A 169 17.28 -4.74 12.40
C ASN A 169 18.52 -5.67 12.36
N ARG A 170 19.70 -5.15 11.99
CA ARG A 170 20.92 -5.95 11.78
C ARG A 170 21.89 -5.99 12.98
N ASP A 171 21.57 -5.34 14.09
CA ASP A 171 22.45 -5.29 15.28
C ASP A 171 21.99 -6.22 16.43
N LYS A 172 21.52 -7.43 16.15
CA LYS A 172 21.19 -8.42 17.20
C LYS A 172 21.88 -9.75 16.99
#